data_AF-A0A645JJB8-F1
#
_entry.id   AF-A0A645JJB8-F1
#
_cell.length_a   1.000
_cell.length_b   1.000
_cell.length_c   1.000
_cell.angle_alpha   90.00
_cell.angle_beta   90.00
_cell.angle_gamma   90.00
#
_symmetry.space_group_name_H-M   'P 1'
#
loop_
_entity.id
_entity.type
_entity.pdbx_description
1 polymer ?
#
loop_
_entity_poly.entity_id
_entity_poly.type
_entity_poly.pdbx_seq_one_letter_code
_entity_poly.pdbx_strand_id
1 'polypeptide(L)' 'MVVEDAETGRQVRFDGGKRALRRLDEAFDEARRKRQELCRRARVDLVEVGSNGDVLRPMVEFFAKRRRRLENRG' A
#
# COMPACT_ATOMS: atom_id res chain seq x y z
N MET A 1 10.66 20.00 11.79
CA MET A 1 11.70 19.21 11.08
C MET A 1 11.64 19.57 9.60
N VAL A 2 12.72 19.46 8.85
CA VAL A 2 12.69 19.58 7.38
C VAL A 2 13.10 18.22 6.83
N VAL A 3 12.32 17.69 5.89
CA VAL A 3 12.58 16.39 5.23
C VAL A 3 12.76 16.61 3.74
N GLU A 4 13.59 15.78 3.11
CA GLU A 4 13.77 15.79 1.66
C GLU A 4 12.78 14.81 1.02
N ASP A 5 12.05 15.29 0.02
CA ASP A 5 11.19 14.46 -0.81
C ASP A 5 12.04 13.53 -1.70
N ALA A 6 11.89 12.22 -1.53
CA ALA A 6 12.67 11.22 -2.25
C ALA A 6 12.39 11.16 -3.77
N GLU A 7 11.24 11.66 -4.23
CA GLU A 7 10.87 11.68 -5.64
C GLU A 7 11.36 12.94 -6.36
N THR A 8 11.50 14.06 -5.63
CA THR A 8 11.76 15.39 -6.23
C THR A 8 13.01 16.11 -5.72
N GLY A 9 13.63 15.65 -4.63
CA GLY A 9 14.78 16.28 -3.97
C GLY A 9 14.45 17.60 -3.25
N ARG A 10 13.16 17.97 -3.14
CA ARG A 10 12.76 19.24 -2.51
C ARG A 10 12.71 19.11 -0.98
N GLN A 11 13.15 20.17 -0.29
CA GLN A 11 12.99 20.29 1.16
C GLN A 11 11.55 20.68 1.52
N VAL A 12 10.89 19.85 2.32
CA VAL A 12 9.52 20.05 2.80
C VAL A 12 9.54 20.24 4.32
N ARG A 13 8.83 21.27 4.79
CA ARG A 13 8.68 21.52 6.23
C ARG A 13 7.71 20.48 6.81
N PHE A 14 8.22 19.67 7.72
CA PHE A 14 7.48 18.62 8.39
C PHE A 14 7.40 18.92 9.89
N ASP A 15 6.22 19.28 10.37
CA ASP A 15 6.04 19.74 11.75
C ASP A 15 6.31 18.64 12.79
N GLY A 16 6.37 17.37 12.39
CA GLY A 16 6.97 16.27 13.14
C GLY A 16 6.31 15.91 14.48
N GLY A 17 5.25 16.62 14.88
CA GLY A 17 4.53 16.35 16.11
C GLY A 17 3.74 15.04 16.02
N LYS A 18 3.62 14.31 17.14
CA LYS A 18 2.85 13.05 17.23
C LYS A 18 1.45 13.14 16.61
N ARG A 19 0.77 14.30 16.75
CA ARG A 19 -0.55 14.55 16.14
C ARG A 19 -0.50 14.65 14.61
N ALA A 20 0.53 15.29 14.07
CA ALA A 20 0.72 15.42 12.63
C ALA A 20 1.05 14.06 12.00
N LEU A 21 1.92 13.27 12.64
CA LEU A 21 2.22 11.91 12.24
C LEU A 21 0.95 11.02 12.26
N ARG A 22 0.16 11.08 13.33
CA ARG A 22 -1.09 10.30 13.41
C ARG A 22 -2.08 10.64 12.28
N ARG A 23 -2.25 11.93 11.97
CA ARG A 23 -3.10 12.36 10.85
C ARG A 23 -2.58 11.86 9.50
N LEU A 24 -1.26 11.81 9.35
CA LEU A 24 -0.63 11.28 8.14
C LEU A 24 -0.88 9.77 8.01
N ASP A 25 -0.73 9.01 9.09
CA ASP A 25 -1.06 7.59 9.13
C ASP A 25 -2.54 7.34 8.80
N GLU A 26 -3.46 8.11 9.41
CA GLU A 26 -4.90 8.07 9.12
C GLU A 26 -5.18 8.34 7.63
N ALA A 27 -4.51 9.32 7.02
CA ALA A 27 -4.66 9.64 5.59
C ALA A 27 -4.12 8.53 4.68
N PHE A 28 -2.99 7.91 5.03
CA PHE A 28 -2.44 6.78 4.29
C PHE A 28 -3.34 5.54 4.38
N ASP A 29 -3.90 5.26 5.55
CA ASP A 29 -4.86 4.18 5.74
C ASP A 29 -6.13 4.40 4.92
N GLU A 30 -6.65 5.63 4.88
CA GLU A 30 -7.81 5.98 4.06
C GLU A 30 -7.50 5.79 2.56
N ALA A 31 -6.36 6.29 2.09
CA ALA A 31 -5.93 6.11 0.70
C ALA A 31 -5.77 4.63 0.33
N ARG A 32 -5.22 3.83 1.25
CA ARG A 32 -5.07 2.38 1.10
C ARG A 32 -6.44 1.70 0.95
N ARG A 33 -7.40 2.01 1.82
CA ARG A 33 -8.77 1.47 1.75
C ARG A 33 -9.45 1.83 0.43
N LYS A 34 -9.37 3.09 0.00
CA LYS A 34 -9.95 3.55 -1.29
C LYS A 34 -9.37 2.76 -2.47
N ARG A 35 -8.06 2.53 -2.49
CA ARG A 35 -7.41 1.73 -3.54
C ARG A 35 -7.87 0.26 -3.53
N GLN A 36 -7.97 -0.35 -2.36
CA GLN A 36 -8.49 -1.72 -2.22
C GLN A 36 -9.93 -1.84 -2.73
N GLU A 37 -10.80 -0.89 -2.37
CA GLU A 37 -12.19 -0.87 -2.83
C GLU A 37 -12.30 -0.68 -4.35
N LEU A 38 -11.49 0.21 -4.93
CA LEU A 38 -11.45 0.45 -6.37
C LEU A 38 -11.06 -0.82 -7.13
N CYS A 39 -9.95 -1.45 -6.76
CA CYS A 39 -9.50 -2.70 -7.38
C CYS A 39 -10.56 -3.80 -7.25
N ARG A 40 -11.18 -3.95 -6.07
CA ARG A 40 -12.27 -4.92 -5.84
C ARG A 40 -13.44 -4.72 -6.79
N ARG A 41 -13.90 -3.47 -6.95
CA ARG A 41 -15.01 -3.12 -7.86
C ARG A 41 -14.66 -3.39 -9.32
N ALA A 42 -13.44 -3.07 -9.72
CA ALA A 42 -12.93 -3.32 -11.07
C ALA A 42 -12.62 -4.80 -11.36
N ARG A 43 -12.76 -5.70 -10.37
CA ARG A 43 -12.30 -7.10 -10.44
C ARG A 43 -10.81 -7.22 -10.80
N VAL A 44 -10.04 -6.21 -10.42
CA VAL A 44 -8.58 -6.18 -10.55
C VAL A 44 -7.99 -6.73 -9.28
N ASP A 45 -7.11 -7.71 -9.44
CA ASP A 45 -6.34 -8.29 -8.37
C ASP A 45 -5.29 -7.26 -7.87
N LEU A 46 -5.17 -7.11 -6.55
CA LEU A 46 -4.23 -6.16 -5.90
C LEU A 46 -3.24 -6.93 -5.02
N VAL A 47 -1.95 -6.66 -5.18
CA VAL A 47 -0.87 -7.10 -4.29
C VAL A 47 -0.21 -5.87 -3.68
N GLU A 48 -0.07 -5.85 -2.36
CA GLU A 48 0.56 -4.75 -1.63
C GLU A 48 1.95 -5.19 -1.17
N VAL A 49 2.97 -4.43 -1.57
CA VAL A 49 4.37 -4.68 -1.22
C VAL A 49 4.89 -3.47 -0.45
N GLY A 50 5.44 -3.70 0.73
CA GLY A 50 6.03 -2.66 1.57
C GLY A 50 7.56 -2.71 1.52
N SER A 51 8.21 -1.56 1.74
CA SER A 51 9.68 -1.45 1.65
C SER A 51 10.43 -2.09 2.83
N ASN A 52 9.78 -2.27 3.99
CA ASN A 52 10.41 -2.75 5.23
C ASN A 52 9.95 -4.17 5.63
N GLY A 53 9.70 -5.05 4.66
CA GLY A 53 9.25 -6.42 4.92
C GLY A 53 9.66 -7.40 3.83
N ASP A 54 9.32 -8.67 4.05
CA ASP A 54 9.50 -9.71 3.04
C ASP A 54 8.61 -9.42 1.82
N VAL A 55 9.25 -9.12 0.70
CA VAL A 55 8.60 -8.81 -0.58
C VAL A 55 8.14 -10.07 -1.33
N LEU A 56 8.74 -11.24 -1.05
CA LEU A 56 8.44 -12.48 -1.74
C LEU A 56 7.16 -13.11 -1.21
N ARG A 57 6.95 -13.11 0.12
CA ARG A 57 5.74 -13.67 0.73
C ARG A 57 4.42 -13.13 0.13
N PRO A 58 4.18 -11.81 0.01
CA PRO A 58 2.93 -11.31 -0.58
C PRO A 58 2.76 -11.72 -2.05
N MET A 59 3.86 -11.85 -2.81
CA MET A 59 3.80 -12.33 -4.19
C MET A 59 3.42 -13.81 -4.27
N VAL A 60 4.05 -14.66 -3.46
CA VAL A 60 3.75 -16.10 -3.41
C VAL A 60 2.31 -16.35 -3.01
N GLU A 61 1.83 -15.70 -1.95
CA GLU A 61 0.45 -15.81 -1.49
C GLU A 61 -0.55 -15.36 -2.55
N PHE A 62 -0.22 -14.30 -3.29
CA PHE A 62 -1.05 -13.77 -4.37
C PHE A 62 -1.24 -14.81 -5.49
N PHE A 63 -0.15 -15.35 -6.03
CA PHE A 63 -0.22 -16.33 -7.10
C PHE A 63 -0.83 -17.66 -6.65
N ALA A 64 -0.57 -18.10 -5.41
CA ALA A 64 -1.21 -19.29 -4.85
C ALA A 64 -2.74 -19.16 -4.77
N LYS A 65 -3.25 -18.01 -4.29
CA LYS A 65 -4.69 -17.71 -4.28
C LYS A 65 -5.27 -17.66 -5.69
N ARG A 66 -4.55 -17.05 -6.64
CA ARG A 66 -4.97 -16.97 -8.04
C ARG A 66 -5.07 -18.35 -8.69
N ARG A 67 -4.09 -19.22 -8.48
CA ARG A 67 -4.10 -20.61 -8.96
C ARG A 67 -5.32 -21.37 -8.46
N ARG A 68 -5.60 -21.31 -7.15
CA ARG A 68 -6.78 -21.96 -6.55
C ARG A 68 -8.11 -21.47 -7.16
N ARG A 69 -8.23 -20.18 -7.49
CA ARG A 69 -9.43 -19.64 -8.15
C ARG A 69 -9.60 -20.14 -9.59
N LEU A 70 -8.50 -20.40 -10.29
CA LEU A 70 -8.52 -20.95 -11.65
C LEU A 70 -8.89 -22.44 -11.63
N GLU A 71 -8.33 -23.20 -10.69
CA GLU A 71 -8.64 -24.63 -10.47
C GLU A 71 -10.13 -24.82 -10.13
N ASN A 72 -10.71 -23.98 -9.28
CA ASN A 72 -12.14 -24.05 -8.91
C ASN A 72 -13.12 -23.61 -10.02
N ARG A 73 -12.62 -23.12 -11.16
CA ARG A 73 -13.44 -22.67 -12.30
C ARG A 73 -13.49 -23.67 -13.45
N GLY A 74 -12.63 -24.70 -13.42
CA GLY A 74 -12.68 -25.86 -14.33
C GLY A 74 -13.54 -26.97 -13.73
#